data_AF-A0A425C3B3-F1
#
_entry.id   AF-A0A425C3B3-F1
#
_cell.length_a   1.000
_cell.length_b   1.000
_cell.length_c   1.000
_cell.angle_alpha   90.00
_cell.angle_beta   90.00
_cell.angle_gamma   90.00
#
_symmetry.space_group_name_H-M   'P 1'
#
loop_
_entity.id
_entity.type
_entity.pdbx_description
1 polymer ?
#
loop_
_entity_poly.entity_id
_entity_poly.type
_entity_poly.pdbx_seq_one_letter_code
_entity_poly.pdbx_strand_id
1 'polypeptide(L)'
;MHWGNADLALQIKHYGGKHCCEQERDLAIAQRDLVQSKINDATSKMEKAMGDWLQISKDKEDLRVERDRLLLRVDDMERQMAQVKTDYATYRGLYEQRQVQLEAMRLEVDKLRLAVADEAQAKQNALQGWQKAESYAKEIQHMREIAMECEEEAVRMRDDAVCERDAARDLMKRAQADHVVAVTLQKQAEGERDVALGEKDDAMANVRTQIELWAVKVKEAEHERAMIQVEINRQKASLEAKCKWLEKELARVNLLSTVLESQLGETTLKLTQAQTNQESSSTQLEKSLRKTKRLENELKELIEARTDEKHMWKLKEQQALHVESQHAMQTILKAAMRLWTKLANIEWIFDFIAHPDVVEDGNGDPVRSMVSSPMWKPPPKKAASSSVRPQTTHEPSRPNHRHSTPTLLTPLTTPSTVLVDTAASTKFADKLESIQGKVKTWMHWCSQSLDSDVKWDKALLDQSAQNIDCLLTVADGLFDFLGVAMKDKVTAFRYVYYYTKQVDMQVKNVERKEMLLKRFTQHREESLRRPKQPAHFRECSIGPG
;
A
#
# COMPACT_ATOMS: atom_id res chain seq x y z
N MET A 1 -18.48 -33.11 -48.07
CA MET A 1 -19.22 -34.25 -48.65
C MET A 1 -19.20 -35.39 -47.64
N HIS A 2 -20.25 -35.52 -46.81
CA HIS A 2 -20.37 -36.62 -45.84
C HIS A 2 -21.14 -37.77 -46.49
N TRP A 3 -20.42 -38.76 -47.00
CA TRP A 3 -20.99 -39.99 -47.57
C TRP A 3 -21.31 -41.08 -46.52
N GLY A 4 -21.11 -40.81 -45.22
CA GLY A 4 -21.35 -41.80 -44.15
C GLY A 4 -22.81 -42.00 -43.74
N ASN A 5 -23.71 -41.06 -44.03
CA ASN A 5 -25.11 -41.14 -43.58
C ASN A 5 -26.01 -41.99 -44.50
N ALA A 6 -25.58 -42.24 -45.74
CA ALA A 6 -26.35 -43.05 -46.69
C ALA A 6 -26.19 -44.56 -46.43
N ASP A 7 -24.98 -45.01 -46.10
CA ASP A 7 -24.71 -46.41 -45.77
C ASP A 7 -25.34 -46.82 -44.43
N LEU A 8 -25.38 -45.92 -43.45
CA LEU A 8 -26.07 -46.16 -42.17
C LEU A 8 -27.59 -46.31 -42.37
N ALA A 9 -28.18 -45.51 -43.26
CA ALA A 9 -29.61 -45.60 -43.59
C ALA A 9 -29.96 -46.86 -44.39
N LEU A 10 -29.03 -47.37 -45.21
CA LEU A 10 -29.17 -48.65 -45.92
C LEU A 10 -29.02 -49.86 -45.00
N GLN A 11 -28.12 -49.81 -44.01
CA GLN A 11 -28.00 -50.85 -42.99
C GLN A 11 -29.26 -50.96 -42.12
N ILE A 12 -29.83 -49.84 -41.66
CA ILE A 12 -31.06 -49.87 -40.82
C ILE A 12 -32.25 -50.52 -41.55
N LYS A 13 -32.29 -50.48 -42.89
CA LYS A 13 -33.35 -51.12 -43.69
C LYS A 13 -33.19 -52.65 -43.84
N HIS A 14 -31.99 -53.20 -43.63
CA HIS A 14 -31.71 -54.64 -43.76
C HIS A 14 -31.82 -55.43 -42.45
N TYR A 15 -31.76 -54.78 -41.28
CA TYR A 15 -31.89 -55.43 -39.97
C TYR A 15 -33.33 -55.51 -39.44
N GLY A 16 -34.32 -55.36 -40.32
CA GLY A 16 -35.74 -55.55 -40.00
C GLY A 16 -36.14 -57.02 -39.91
N GLY A 17 -35.55 -57.81 -39.01
CA GLY A 17 -35.98 -59.20 -38.83
C GLY A 17 -35.11 -60.08 -37.94
N LYS A 18 -35.42 -60.10 -36.65
CA LYS A 18 -35.24 -61.21 -35.68
C LYS A 18 -33.79 -61.68 -35.38
N HIS A 19 -33.37 -61.37 -34.15
CA HIS A 19 -32.31 -62.00 -33.32
C HIS A 19 -30.83 -61.55 -33.44
N CYS A 20 -30.49 -60.50 -34.22
CA CYS A 20 -29.12 -59.93 -34.23
C CYS A 20 -29.03 -58.47 -33.72
N CYS A 21 -30.16 -57.81 -33.44
CA CYS A 21 -30.21 -56.37 -33.19
C CYS A 21 -30.07 -55.94 -31.72
N GLU A 22 -30.19 -56.84 -30.76
CA GLU A 22 -29.93 -56.53 -29.34
C GLU A 22 -28.43 -56.50 -29.07
N GLN A 23 -27.69 -57.51 -29.54
CA GLN A 23 -26.24 -57.59 -29.36
C GLN A 23 -25.48 -56.44 -30.04
N GLU A 24 -25.88 -56.05 -31.25
CA GLU A 24 -25.30 -54.88 -31.95
C GLU A 24 -25.68 -53.55 -31.27
N ARG A 25 -26.90 -53.44 -30.72
CA ARG A 25 -27.33 -52.27 -29.94
C ARG A 25 -26.55 -52.16 -28.64
N ASP A 26 -26.37 -53.26 -27.92
CA ASP A 26 -25.62 -53.31 -26.66
C ASP A 26 -24.14 -53.01 -26.91
N LEU A 27 -23.56 -53.47 -28.01
CA LEU A 27 -22.21 -53.09 -28.46
C LEU A 27 -22.11 -51.60 -28.76
N ALA A 28 -23.09 -51.01 -29.44
CA ALA A 28 -23.11 -49.57 -29.71
C ALA A 28 -23.28 -48.74 -28.42
N ILE A 29 -24.11 -49.19 -27.48
CA ILE A 29 -24.27 -48.58 -26.16
C ILE A 29 -22.95 -48.68 -25.37
N ALA A 30 -22.32 -49.86 -25.32
CA ALA A 30 -21.04 -50.05 -24.64
C ALA A 30 -19.91 -49.21 -25.25
N GLN A 31 -19.86 -49.09 -26.59
CA GLN A 31 -18.91 -48.21 -27.27
C GLN A 31 -19.16 -46.73 -26.97
N ARG A 32 -20.42 -46.28 -26.99
CA ARG A 32 -20.79 -44.91 -26.59
C ARG A 32 -20.40 -44.64 -25.15
N ASP A 33 -20.70 -45.56 -24.23
CA ASP A 33 -20.42 -45.40 -22.80
C ASP A 33 -18.92 -45.43 -22.52
N LEU A 34 -18.15 -46.25 -23.25
CA LEU A 34 -16.68 -46.23 -23.23
C LEU A 34 -16.11 -44.90 -23.74
N VAL A 35 -16.65 -44.37 -24.85
CA VAL A 35 -16.23 -43.07 -25.39
C VAL A 35 -16.59 -41.95 -24.42
N GLN A 36 -17.79 -41.99 -23.84
CA GLN A 36 -18.23 -41.02 -22.83
C GLN A 36 -17.35 -41.09 -21.57
N SER A 37 -16.99 -42.29 -21.11
CA SER A 37 -16.05 -42.48 -20.00
C SER A 37 -14.67 -41.91 -20.32
N LYS A 38 -14.13 -42.15 -21.51
CA LYS A 38 -12.86 -41.57 -21.96
C LYS A 38 -12.91 -40.05 -22.08
N ILE A 39 -14.02 -39.50 -22.56
CA ILE A 39 -14.25 -38.05 -22.58
C ILE A 39 -14.23 -37.52 -21.16
N ASN A 40 -15.03 -38.08 -20.24
CA ASN A 40 -15.09 -37.64 -18.85
C ASN A 40 -13.71 -37.71 -18.15
N ASP A 41 -12.94 -38.78 -18.39
CA ASP A 41 -11.59 -38.94 -17.85
C ASP A 41 -10.61 -37.90 -18.44
N ALA A 42 -10.72 -37.60 -19.74
CA ALA A 42 -9.96 -36.53 -20.38
C ALA A 42 -10.35 -35.13 -19.85
N THR A 43 -11.63 -34.86 -19.64
CA THR A 43 -12.12 -33.61 -19.06
C THR A 43 -11.60 -33.44 -17.64
N SER A 44 -11.67 -34.49 -16.81
CA SER A 44 -11.15 -34.45 -15.43
C SER A 44 -9.64 -34.21 -15.38
N LYS A 45 -8.87 -34.85 -16.26
CA LYS A 45 -7.43 -34.60 -16.39
C LYS A 45 -7.13 -33.17 -16.84
N MET A 46 -7.90 -32.64 -17.78
CA MET A 46 -7.77 -31.26 -18.24
C MET A 46 -8.10 -30.25 -17.13
N GLU A 47 -9.20 -30.46 -16.40
CA GLU A 47 -9.58 -29.64 -15.24
C GLU A 47 -8.50 -29.64 -14.15
N LYS A 48 -7.96 -30.83 -13.83
CA LYS A 48 -6.84 -30.95 -12.90
C LYS A 48 -5.60 -30.20 -13.39
N ALA A 49 -5.21 -30.38 -14.66
CA ALA A 49 -4.06 -29.70 -15.23
C ALA A 49 -4.23 -28.17 -15.25
N MET A 50 -5.44 -27.67 -15.52
CA MET A 50 -5.76 -26.25 -15.40
C MET A 50 -5.64 -25.75 -13.96
N GLY A 51 -6.14 -26.51 -12.98
CA GLY A 51 -6.01 -26.21 -11.56
C GLY A 51 -4.55 -26.15 -11.11
N ASP A 52 -3.75 -27.16 -11.48
CA ASP A 52 -2.32 -27.21 -11.18
C ASP A 52 -1.56 -26.04 -11.82
N TRP A 53 -1.90 -25.68 -13.07
CA TRP A 53 -1.29 -24.54 -13.76
C TRP A 53 -1.63 -23.20 -13.11
N LEU A 54 -2.90 -23.00 -12.71
CA LEU A 54 -3.34 -21.82 -11.96
C LEU A 54 -2.59 -21.69 -10.63
N GLN A 55 -2.41 -22.80 -9.92
CA GLN A 55 -1.66 -22.82 -8.67
C GLN A 55 -0.18 -22.47 -8.88
N ILE A 56 0.48 -23.08 -9.87
CA ILE A 56 1.87 -22.76 -10.22
C ILE A 56 2.02 -21.29 -10.64
N SER A 57 1.06 -20.76 -11.41
CA SER A 57 1.06 -19.35 -11.81
C SER A 57 0.96 -18.42 -10.59
N LYS A 58 0.16 -18.79 -9.59
CA LYS A 58 0.03 -18.04 -8.35
C LYS A 58 1.31 -18.12 -7.52
N ASP A 59 1.86 -19.32 -7.32
CA ASP A 59 3.10 -19.53 -6.56
C ASP A 59 4.28 -18.75 -7.18
N LYS A 60 4.35 -18.70 -8.52
CA LYS A 60 5.34 -17.90 -9.23
C LYS A 60 5.22 -16.40 -8.94
N GLU A 61 4.01 -15.88 -8.87
CA GLU A 61 3.76 -14.47 -8.55
C GLU A 61 4.09 -14.17 -7.08
N ASP A 62 3.72 -15.06 -6.17
CA ASP A 62 4.06 -14.93 -4.74
C ASP A 62 5.59 -14.94 -4.54
N LEU A 63 6.32 -15.81 -5.24
CA LEU A 63 7.80 -15.81 -5.23
C LEU A 63 8.40 -14.53 -5.85
N ARG A 64 7.77 -13.97 -6.89
CA ARG A 64 8.19 -12.70 -7.49
C ARG A 64 8.06 -11.56 -6.48
N VAL A 65 6.92 -11.49 -5.80
CA VAL A 65 6.66 -10.48 -4.75
C VAL A 65 7.64 -10.62 -3.60
N GLU A 66 7.90 -11.85 -3.13
CA GLU A 66 8.83 -12.06 -2.01
C GLU A 66 10.28 -11.75 -2.41
N ARG A 67 10.69 -12.08 -3.65
CA ARG A 67 11.98 -11.63 -4.20
C ARG A 67 12.09 -10.11 -4.20
N ASP A 68 11.09 -9.40 -4.72
CA ASP A 68 11.11 -7.93 -4.79
C ASP A 68 11.17 -7.30 -3.38
N ARG A 69 10.46 -7.89 -2.42
CA ARG A 69 10.53 -7.50 -1.01
C ARG A 69 11.91 -7.74 -0.40
N LEU A 70 12.54 -8.88 -0.69
CA LEU A 70 13.88 -9.20 -0.20
C LEU A 70 14.94 -8.28 -0.82
N LEU A 71 14.85 -7.95 -2.10
CA LEU A 71 15.73 -6.99 -2.76
C LEU A 71 15.67 -5.62 -2.09
N LEU A 72 14.47 -5.10 -1.82
CA LEU A 72 14.30 -3.84 -1.10
C LEU A 72 14.93 -3.88 0.30
N ARG A 73 14.87 -5.02 0.99
CA ARG A 73 15.47 -5.21 2.31
C ARG A 73 16.99 -5.29 2.25
N VAL A 74 17.56 -5.94 1.23
CA VAL A 74 19.00 -5.97 1.00
C VAL A 74 19.51 -4.57 0.69
N ASP A 75 18.87 -3.83 -0.21
CA ASP A 75 19.23 -2.44 -0.52
C ASP A 75 19.18 -1.55 0.73
N ASP A 76 18.22 -1.76 1.62
CA ASP A 76 18.12 -1.01 2.87
C ASP A 76 19.26 -1.37 3.85
N MET A 77 19.58 -2.65 4.00
CA MET A 77 20.72 -3.08 4.80
C MET A 77 22.05 -2.56 4.24
N GLU A 78 22.24 -2.54 2.93
CA GLU A 78 23.44 -1.99 2.29
C GLU A 78 23.58 -0.49 2.55
N ARG A 79 22.47 0.26 2.49
CA ARG A 79 22.44 1.68 2.86
C ARG A 79 22.79 1.89 4.33
N GLN A 80 22.21 1.10 5.24
CA GLN A 80 22.55 1.16 6.67
C GLN A 80 24.01 0.80 6.93
N MET A 81 24.54 -0.23 6.26
CA MET A 81 25.94 -0.64 6.38
C MET A 81 26.90 0.44 5.88
N ALA A 82 26.58 1.10 4.75
CA ALA A 82 27.34 2.23 4.24
C ALA A 82 27.35 3.39 5.25
N GLN A 83 26.20 3.70 5.86
CA GLN A 83 26.09 4.72 6.90
C GLN A 83 26.93 4.38 8.14
N VAL A 84 26.87 3.14 8.63
CA VAL A 84 27.68 2.69 9.77
C VAL A 84 29.17 2.82 9.46
N LYS A 85 29.58 2.52 8.22
CA LYS A 85 30.98 2.66 7.79
C LYS A 85 31.44 4.13 7.78
N THR A 86 30.59 5.06 7.34
CA THR A 86 30.89 6.49 7.38
C THR A 86 30.92 7.03 8.82
N ASP A 87 29.99 6.57 9.66
CA ASP A 87 29.93 6.97 11.07
C ASP A 87 31.17 6.46 11.81
N TYR A 88 31.56 5.21 11.60
CA TYR A 88 32.78 4.63 12.17
C TYR A 88 34.03 5.43 11.78
N ALA A 89 34.18 5.79 10.50
CA ALA A 89 35.31 6.60 10.03
C ALA A 89 35.33 7.98 10.71
N THR A 90 34.15 8.59 10.87
CA THR A 90 34.01 9.89 11.54
C THR A 90 34.37 9.81 13.03
N TYR A 91 33.83 8.82 13.75
CA TYR A 91 34.14 8.63 15.18
C TYR A 91 35.60 8.29 15.41
N ARG A 92 36.21 7.49 14.52
CA ARG A 92 37.64 7.21 14.58
C ARG A 92 38.47 8.49 14.41
N GLY A 93 38.14 9.34 13.43
CA GLY A 93 38.81 10.63 13.24
C GLY A 93 38.67 11.55 14.45
N LEU A 94 37.47 11.64 15.03
CA LEU A 94 37.24 12.42 16.26
C LEU A 94 38.02 11.87 17.46
N TYR A 95 38.13 10.55 17.59
CA TYR A 95 38.92 9.90 18.63
C TYR A 95 40.41 10.21 18.48
N GLU A 96 40.95 10.05 17.28
CA GLU A 96 42.36 10.34 16.96
C GLU A 96 42.67 11.83 17.23
N GLN A 97 41.78 12.75 16.82
CA GLN A 97 41.92 14.18 17.10
C GLN A 97 41.91 14.49 18.61
N ARG A 98 40.99 13.86 19.36
CA ARG A 98 40.92 14.03 20.82
C ARG A 98 42.15 13.49 21.52
N GLN A 99 42.72 12.38 21.02
CA GLN A 99 43.95 11.81 21.56
C GLN A 99 45.13 12.78 21.38
N VAL A 100 45.28 13.37 20.19
CA VAL A 100 46.30 14.40 19.92
C VAL A 100 46.12 15.61 20.84
N GLN A 101 44.89 16.08 21.05
CA GLN A 101 44.60 17.17 21.99
C GLN A 101 45.00 16.83 23.43
N LEU A 102 44.70 15.62 23.90
CA LEU A 102 45.09 15.17 25.25
C LEU A 102 46.61 15.09 25.40
N GLU A 103 47.32 14.61 24.40
CA GLU A 103 48.79 14.57 24.40
C GLU A 103 49.40 15.97 24.42
N ALA A 104 48.86 16.92 23.65
CA ALA A 104 49.27 18.31 23.68
C ALA A 104 49.06 18.95 25.06
N MET A 105 47.89 18.76 25.67
CA MET A 105 47.58 19.26 27.02
C MET A 105 48.49 18.64 28.09
N ARG A 106 48.83 17.35 27.97
CA ARG A 106 49.79 16.69 28.88
C ARG A 106 51.17 17.32 28.78
N LEU A 107 51.67 17.54 27.57
CA LEU A 107 52.95 18.21 27.34
C LEU A 107 52.97 19.63 27.90
N GLU A 108 51.84 20.35 27.81
CA GLU A 108 51.71 21.70 28.37
C GLU A 108 51.72 21.69 29.91
N VAL A 109 51.02 20.74 30.53
CA VAL A 109 51.08 20.52 31.98
C VAL A 109 52.50 20.21 32.44
N ASP A 110 53.23 19.35 31.72
CA ASP A 110 54.61 19.00 32.09
C ASP A 110 55.57 20.20 31.92
N LYS A 111 55.39 21.03 30.89
CA LYS A 111 56.13 22.30 30.75
C LYS A 111 55.86 23.24 31.93
N LEU A 112 54.60 23.41 32.32
CA LEU A 112 54.24 24.26 33.45
C LEU A 112 54.80 23.72 34.78
N ARG A 113 54.81 22.40 34.97
CA ARG A 113 55.43 21.77 36.14
C ARG A 113 56.92 22.05 36.22
N LEU A 114 57.64 21.95 35.09
CA LEU A 114 59.06 22.28 35.03
C LEU A 114 59.29 23.77 35.35
N ALA A 115 58.50 24.68 34.77
CA ALA A 115 58.61 26.11 35.05
C ALA A 115 58.36 26.44 36.53
N VAL A 116 57.37 25.80 37.17
CA VAL A 116 57.11 25.96 38.60
C VAL A 116 58.26 25.41 39.45
N ALA A 117 58.86 24.29 39.06
CA ALA A 117 60.02 23.73 39.75
C ALA A 117 61.24 24.68 39.65
N ASP A 118 61.50 25.24 38.48
CA ASP A 118 62.57 26.21 38.26
C ASP A 118 62.35 27.49 39.08
N GLU A 119 61.11 27.99 39.13
CA GLU A 119 60.75 29.16 39.93
C GLU A 119 60.90 28.89 41.44
N ALA A 120 60.46 27.71 41.90
CA ALA A 120 60.64 27.31 43.29
C ALA A 120 62.13 27.21 43.67
N GLN A 121 62.96 26.65 42.79
CA GLN A 121 64.40 26.59 42.98
C GLN A 121 65.02 27.99 43.01
N ALA A 122 64.62 28.88 42.10
CA ALA A 122 65.10 30.27 42.08
C ALA A 122 64.72 31.02 43.37
N LYS A 123 63.49 30.84 43.86
CA LYS A 123 63.03 31.38 45.16
C LYS A 123 63.85 30.84 46.32
N GLN A 124 64.15 29.55 46.34
CA GLN A 124 64.96 28.94 47.39
C GLN A 124 66.40 29.46 47.37
N ASN A 125 67.01 29.59 46.19
CA ASN A 125 68.34 30.18 46.02
C ASN A 125 68.36 31.65 46.49
N ALA A 126 67.34 32.43 46.15
CA ALA A 126 67.21 33.81 46.61
C ALA A 126 67.10 33.89 48.14
N LEU A 127 66.27 33.04 48.75
CA LEU A 127 66.10 32.98 50.21
C LEU A 127 67.40 32.62 50.93
N GLN A 128 68.14 31.63 50.42
CA GLN A 128 69.47 31.31 50.95
C GLN A 128 70.47 32.48 50.79
N GLY A 129 70.41 33.18 49.65
CA GLY A 129 71.20 34.40 49.42
C GLY A 129 70.90 35.49 50.43
N TRP A 130 69.62 35.75 50.69
CA TRP A 130 69.17 36.71 51.71
C TRP A 130 69.61 36.33 53.12
N GLN A 131 69.47 35.05 53.50
CA GLN A 131 69.92 34.56 54.81
C GLN A 131 71.44 34.75 55.00
N LYS A 132 72.24 34.47 53.96
CA LYS A 132 73.68 34.72 54.00
C LYS A 132 73.99 36.23 54.10
N ALA A 133 73.33 37.05 53.32
CA ALA A 133 73.50 38.51 53.38
C ALA A 133 73.13 39.05 54.77
N GLU A 134 72.05 38.55 55.39
CA GLU A 134 71.66 38.89 56.75
C GLU A 134 72.73 38.48 57.78
N SER A 135 73.32 37.29 57.64
CA SER A 135 74.43 36.86 58.52
C SER A 135 75.65 37.78 58.40
N TYR A 136 76.06 38.15 57.18
CA TYR A 136 77.16 39.08 56.97
C TYR A 136 76.85 40.49 57.49
N ALA A 137 75.61 40.95 57.35
CA ALA A 137 75.22 42.24 57.92
C ALA A 137 75.33 42.26 59.45
N LYS A 138 74.92 41.17 60.12
CA LYS A 138 75.08 41.01 61.58
C LYS A 138 76.56 40.96 61.99
N GLU A 139 77.40 40.22 61.24
CA GLU A 139 78.85 40.18 61.49
C GLU A 139 79.51 41.56 61.33
N ILE A 140 79.16 42.31 60.27
CA ILE A 140 79.67 43.67 60.05
C ILE A 140 79.21 44.60 61.16
N GLN A 141 77.95 44.50 61.60
CA GLN A 141 77.45 45.30 62.72
C GLN A 141 78.23 45.00 64.00
N HIS A 142 78.46 43.73 64.32
CA HIS A 142 79.26 43.34 65.48
C HIS A 142 80.69 43.87 65.41
N MET A 143 81.33 43.79 64.24
CA MET A 143 82.69 44.35 64.04
C MET A 143 82.72 45.88 64.21
N ARG A 144 81.65 46.60 63.82
CA ARG A 144 81.52 48.04 64.06
C ARG A 144 81.36 48.37 65.54
N GLU A 145 80.61 47.56 66.28
CA GLU A 145 80.46 47.70 67.73
C GLU A 145 81.82 47.54 68.43
N ILE A 146 82.59 46.50 68.08
CA ILE A 146 83.95 46.29 68.60
C ILE A 146 84.86 47.47 68.26
N ALA A 147 84.82 47.96 67.02
CA ALA A 147 85.64 49.11 66.61
C ALA A 147 85.29 50.38 67.41
N MET A 148 84.00 50.61 67.67
CA MET A 148 83.53 51.73 68.50
C MET A 148 84.03 51.61 69.94
N GLU A 149 83.96 50.42 70.54
CA GLU A 149 84.51 50.17 71.89
C GLU A 149 86.03 50.45 71.94
N CYS A 150 86.77 50.04 70.92
CA CYS A 150 88.21 50.30 70.82
C CYS A 150 88.52 51.80 70.66
N GLU A 151 87.73 52.52 69.86
CA GLU A 151 87.85 53.97 69.70
C GLU A 151 87.55 54.71 71.01
N GLU A 152 86.50 54.32 71.74
CA GLU A 152 86.18 54.87 73.06
C GLU A 152 87.31 54.63 74.07
N GLU A 153 87.89 53.42 74.08
CA GLU A 153 89.04 53.11 74.94
C GLU A 153 90.29 53.90 74.57
N ALA A 154 90.56 54.09 73.27
CA ALA A 154 91.66 54.94 72.80
C ALA A 154 91.46 56.41 73.21
N VAL A 155 90.23 56.93 73.16
CA VAL A 155 89.90 58.27 73.64
C VAL A 155 90.09 58.38 75.15
N ARG A 156 89.66 57.39 75.94
CA ARG A 156 89.94 57.36 77.39
C ARG A 156 91.43 57.43 77.69
N MET A 157 92.25 56.61 77.02
CA MET A 157 93.70 56.62 77.23
C MET A 157 94.33 57.95 76.85
N ARG A 158 93.84 58.62 75.80
CA ARG A 158 94.30 59.96 75.42
C ARG A 158 93.95 61.00 76.49
N ASP A 159 92.74 60.96 77.02
CA ASP A 159 92.27 61.92 78.02
C ASP A 159 93.00 61.71 79.36
N ASP A 160 93.29 60.45 79.73
CA ASP A 160 94.16 60.10 80.86
C ASP A 160 95.59 60.66 80.67
N ALA A 161 96.18 60.49 79.49
CA ALA A 161 97.50 61.05 79.16
C ALA A 161 97.52 62.59 79.19
N VAL A 162 96.43 63.25 78.81
CA VAL A 162 96.28 64.71 78.93
C VAL A 162 96.22 65.14 80.39
N CYS A 163 95.48 64.42 81.23
CA CYS A 163 95.43 64.65 82.67
C CYS A 163 96.82 64.51 83.33
N GLU A 164 97.59 63.47 82.97
CA GLU A 164 98.97 63.29 83.44
C GLU A 164 99.89 64.42 83.00
N ARG A 165 99.78 64.87 81.74
CA ARG A 165 100.53 66.01 81.21
C ARG A 165 100.19 67.31 81.93
N ASP A 166 98.92 67.55 82.24
CA ASP A 166 98.50 68.75 82.95
C ASP A 166 98.94 68.71 84.44
N ALA A 167 98.99 67.52 85.06
CA ALA A 167 99.65 67.32 86.36
C ALA A 167 101.16 67.62 86.30
N ALA A 168 101.83 67.23 85.22
CA ALA A 168 103.23 67.59 84.98
C ALA A 168 103.43 69.11 84.76
N ARG A 169 102.48 69.80 84.12
CA ARG A 169 102.52 71.27 83.95
C ARG A 169 102.30 72.01 85.26
N ASP A 170 101.49 71.50 86.18
CA ASP A 170 101.32 72.09 87.51
C ASP A 170 102.56 71.91 88.40
N LEU A 171 103.35 70.84 88.17
CA LEU A 171 104.70 70.71 88.74
C LEU A 171 105.69 71.68 88.09
N MET A 172 105.59 71.91 86.78
CA MET A 172 106.44 72.84 86.03
C MET A 172 106.17 74.32 86.40
N LYS A 173 104.92 74.70 86.71
CA LYS A 173 104.55 76.04 87.19
C LYS A 173 105.13 76.43 88.56
N ARG A 174 105.75 75.49 89.31
CA ARG A 174 106.47 75.78 90.57
C ARG A 174 107.97 76.01 90.38
N ALA A 175 108.50 75.88 89.17
CA ALA A 175 109.91 76.07 88.86
C ALA A 175 110.15 77.35 88.03
N GLN A 176 110.05 78.48 88.73
CA GLN A 176 110.74 79.76 88.48
C GLN A 176 110.52 80.56 87.19
N ALA A 177 110.28 81.86 87.46
CA ALA A 177 110.31 83.01 86.58
C ALA A 177 111.73 83.59 86.40
N ASP A 178 111.93 84.19 85.22
CA ASP A 178 112.85 85.23 84.75
C ASP A 178 114.35 85.19 85.09
N HIS A 179 115.22 85.32 84.06
CA HIS A 179 116.03 86.54 83.82
C HIS A 179 116.98 86.41 82.59
N VAL A 180 116.66 87.16 81.52
CA VAL A 180 117.60 87.95 80.67
C VAL A 180 118.18 87.38 79.35
N VAL A 181 117.30 87.27 78.35
CA VAL A 181 117.06 88.23 77.22
C VAL A 181 118.24 88.76 76.35
N ALA A 182 119.52 88.71 76.72
CA ALA A 182 120.56 89.42 75.93
C ALA A 182 121.59 88.52 75.20
N VAL A 183 121.71 87.24 75.58
CA VAL A 183 122.36 86.19 74.76
C VAL A 183 121.32 85.35 74.02
N THR A 184 120.04 85.49 74.40
CA THR A 184 118.92 84.81 73.76
C THR A 184 118.69 85.32 72.36
N LEU A 185 118.84 86.60 72.02
CA LEU A 185 118.47 87.08 70.66
C LEU A 185 119.38 86.55 69.54
N GLN A 186 120.65 86.21 69.82
CA GLN A 186 121.54 85.62 68.83
C GLN A 186 121.41 84.09 68.77
N LYS A 187 121.21 83.39 69.91
CA LYS A 187 120.78 81.98 69.93
C LYS A 187 119.32 81.77 69.50
N GLN A 188 118.47 82.79 69.57
CA GLN A 188 117.08 82.80 69.09
C GLN A 188 117.07 83.04 67.59
N ALA A 189 117.97 83.84 67.00
CA ALA A 189 118.03 83.90 65.53
C ALA A 189 118.56 82.59 64.92
N GLU A 190 119.50 81.90 65.58
CA GLU A 190 119.92 80.54 65.18
C GLU A 190 118.85 79.50 65.50
N GLY A 191 118.19 79.59 66.66
CA GLY A 191 117.08 78.73 67.05
C GLY A 191 115.80 78.95 66.26
N GLU A 192 115.48 80.16 65.82
CA GLU A 192 114.35 80.52 64.95
C GLU A 192 114.63 80.07 63.52
N ARG A 193 115.89 80.09 63.09
CA ARG A 193 116.30 79.47 61.82
C ARG A 193 116.24 77.94 61.90
N ASP A 194 116.66 77.34 63.00
CA ASP A 194 116.56 75.89 63.20
C ASP A 194 115.11 75.44 63.41
N VAL A 195 114.27 76.26 64.05
CA VAL A 195 112.81 76.06 64.13
C VAL A 195 112.17 76.24 62.77
N ALA A 196 112.53 77.27 61.99
CA ALA A 196 112.01 77.44 60.63
C ALA A 196 112.48 76.32 59.69
N LEU A 197 113.68 75.77 59.89
CA LEU A 197 114.16 74.58 59.16
C LEU A 197 113.42 73.32 59.63
N GLY A 198 113.18 73.16 60.94
CA GLY A 198 112.36 72.08 61.50
C GLY A 198 110.92 72.13 61.01
N GLU A 199 110.29 73.30 61.03
CA GLU A 199 108.94 73.55 60.49
C GLU A 199 108.89 73.30 58.99
N LYS A 200 109.93 73.67 58.25
CA LYS A 200 110.05 73.35 56.82
C LYS A 200 110.20 71.85 56.61
N ASP A 201 111.04 71.17 57.40
CA ASP A 201 111.26 69.72 57.29
C ASP A 201 110.01 68.94 57.68
N ASP A 202 109.28 69.38 58.71
CA ASP A 202 107.97 68.86 59.13
C ASP A 202 106.91 69.13 58.06
N ALA A 203 106.89 70.33 57.47
CA ALA A 203 106.01 70.64 56.36
C ALA A 203 106.34 69.78 55.13
N MET A 204 107.62 69.55 54.84
CA MET A 204 108.07 68.67 53.76
C MET A 204 107.74 67.20 54.05
N ALA A 205 107.85 66.75 55.30
CA ALA A 205 107.43 65.43 55.73
C ALA A 205 105.91 65.26 55.59
N ASN A 206 105.12 66.24 55.99
CA ASN A 206 103.66 66.26 55.83
C ASN A 206 103.25 66.30 54.35
N VAL A 207 103.94 67.07 53.51
CA VAL A 207 103.70 67.06 52.06
C VAL A 207 104.01 65.67 51.47
N ARG A 208 105.10 65.02 51.90
CA ARG A 208 105.43 63.65 51.46
C ARG A 208 104.37 62.64 51.88
N THR A 209 103.92 62.66 53.13
CA THR A 209 102.85 61.75 53.60
C THR A 209 101.53 62.02 52.88
N GLN A 210 101.20 63.29 52.60
CA GLN A 210 100.01 63.63 51.80
C GLN A 210 100.14 63.11 50.36
N ILE A 211 101.31 63.24 49.72
CA ILE A 211 101.54 62.69 48.37
C ILE A 211 101.35 61.17 48.37
N GLU A 212 101.88 60.46 49.38
CA GLU A 212 101.71 59.00 49.51
C GLU A 212 100.24 58.62 49.72
N LEU A 213 99.52 59.32 50.60
CA LEU A 213 98.09 59.12 50.83
C LEU A 213 97.26 59.37 49.57
N TRP A 214 97.55 60.43 48.82
CA TRP A 214 96.88 60.70 47.55
C TRP A 214 97.22 59.66 46.48
N ALA A 215 98.46 59.17 46.44
CA ALA A 215 98.85 58.09 45.53
C ALA A 215 98.09 56.79 45.82
N VAL A 216 97.86 56.45 47.09
CA VAL A 216 97.02 55.30 47.48
C VAL A 216 95.57 55.52 47.05
N LYS A 217 94.98 56.68 47.37
CA LYS A 217 93.58 57.01 46.98
C LYS A 217 93.37 57.00 45.47
N VAL A 218 94.34 57.49 44.68
CA VAL A 218 94.27 57.45 43.21
C VAL A 218 94.29 56.02 42.71
N LYS A 219 95.16 55.14 43.27
CA LYS A 219 95.18 53.72 42.90
C LYS A 219 93.87 53.00 43.25
N GLU A 220 93.28 53.29 44.41
CA GLU A 220 91.98 52.75 44.81
C GLU A 220 90.87 53.20 43.85
N ALA A 221 90.81 54.50 43.52
CA ALA A 221 89.84 55.04 42.57
C ALA A 221 90.02 54.47 41.14
N GLU A 222 91.26 54.25 40.69
CA GLU A 222 91.55 53.59 39.41
C GLU A 222 91.09 52.13 39.41
N HIS A 223 91.28 51.41 40.52
CA HIS A 223 90.80 50.04 40.68
C HIS A 223 89.27 49.97 40.68
N GLU A 224 88.59 50.84 41.43
CA GLU A 224 87.13 50.95 41.42
C GLU A 224 86.59 51.27 40.02
N ARG A 225 87.21 52.22 39.32
CA ARG A 225 86.85 52.55 37.94
C ARG A 225 87.00 51.33 37.01
N ALA A 226 88.07 50.55 37.16
CA ALA A 226 88.27 49.33 36.39
C ALA A 226 87.19 48.27 36.69
N MET A 227 86.83 48.10 37.96
CA MET A 227 85.75 47.18 38.38
C MET A 227 84.39 47.58 37.82
N ILE A 228 84.05 48.88 37.89
CA ILE A 228 82.83 49.43 37.28
C ILE A 228 82.82 49.17 35.77
N GLN A 229 83.95 49.37 35.08
CA GLN A 229 84.05 49.14 33.64
C GLN A 229 83.85 47.66 33.26
N VAL A 230 84.38 46.73 34.07
CA VAL A 230 84.14 45.29 33.88
C VAL A 230 82.65 44.96 34.01
N GLU A 231 81.98 45.50 35.02
CA GLU A 231 80.54 45.27 35.23
C GLU A 231 79.70 45.87 34.10
N ILE A 232 80.03 47.08 33.62
CA ILE A 232 79.39 47.68 32.44
C ILE A 232 79.54 46.76 31.23
N ASN A 233 80.74 46.24 30.98
CA ASN A 233 80.98 45.33 29.84
C ASN A 233 80.18 44.02 29.97
N ARG A 234 80.09 43.47 31.19
CA ARG A 234 79.28 42.27 31.48
C ARG A 234 77.80 42.52 31.22
N GLN A 235 77.26 43.63 31.70
CA GLN A 235 75.85 44.00 31.48
C GLN A 235 75.55 44.27 30.01
N LYS A 236 76.46 44.96 29.31
CA LYS A 236 76.35 45.20 27.87
C LYS A 236 76.29 43.89 27.08
N ALA A 237 77.19 42.94 27.36
CA ALA A 237 77.19 41.63 26.70
C ALA A 237 75.89 40.84 26.98
N SER A 238 75.38 40.90 28.21
CA SER A 238 74.09 40.28 28.59
C SER A 238 72.91 40.89 27.84
N LEU A 239 72.86 42.22 27.72
CA LEU A 239 71.84 42.93 26.95
C LEU A 239 71.91 42.62 25.46
N GLU A 240 73.11 42.63 24.87
CA GLU A 240 73.31 42.26 23.46
C GLU A 240 72.85 40.82 23.16
N ALA A 241 73.12 39.87 24.08
CA ALA A 241 72.64 38.51 23.95
C ALA A 241 71.10 38.43 24.01
N LYS A 242 70.47 39.18 24.92
CA LYS A 242 69.00 39.27 25.01
C LYS A 242 68.39 39.91 23.77
N CYS A 243 68.98 40.98 23.24
CA CYS A 243 68.54 41.62 22.00
C CYS A 243 68.59 40.64 20.82
N LYS A 244 69.71 39.92 20.64
CA LYS A 244 69.83 38.88 19.60
C LYS A 244 68.80 37.76 19.76
N TRP A 245 68.48 37.38 20.99
CA TRP A 245 67.44 36.39 21.25
C TRP A 245 66.04 36.92 20.88
N LEU A 246 65.71 38.15 21.29
CA LEU A 246 64.44 38.80 20.94
C LEU A 246 64.29 39.01 19.43
N GLU A 247 65.35 39.36 18.71
CA GLU A 247 65.34 39.48 17.25
C GLU A 247 65.00 38.14 16.57
N LYS A 248 65.59 37.04 17.05
CA LYS A 248 65.26 35.68 16.56
C LYS A 248 63.81 35.31 16.84
N GLU A 249 63.32 35.62 18.03
CA GLU A 249 61.95 35.33 18.42
C GLU A 249 60.94 36.15 17.62
N LEU A 250 61.25 37.43 17.35
CA LEU A 250 60.44 38.30 16.50
C LEU A 250 60.41 37.75 15.06
N ALA A 251 61.55 37.33 14.50
CA ALA A 251 61.59 36.69 13.19
C ALA A 251 60.74 35.40 13.14
N ARG A 252 60.78 34.58 14.19
CA ARG A 252 59.96 33.36 14.32
C ARG A 252 58.47 33.67 14.35
N VAL A 253 58.06 34.67 15.13
CA VAL A 253 56.66 35.11 15.24
C VAL A 253 56.17 35.68 13.91
N ASN A 254 56.97 36.50 13.22
CA ASN A 254 56.62 37.03 11.90
C ASN A 254 56.42 35.91 10.89
N LEU A 255 57.30 34.91 10.86
CA LEU A 255 57.14 33.74 9.98
C LEU A 255 55.82 33.02 10.29
N LEU A 256 55.51 32.78 11.56
CA LEU A 256 54.25 32.16 11.97
C LEU A 256 53.03 32.97 11.50
N SER A 257 53.08 34.30 11.65
CA SER A 257 52.02 35.21 11.19
C SER A 257 51.77 35.05 9.69
N THR A 258 52.83 35.07 8.88
CA THR A 258 52.71 34.91 7.41
C THR A 258 52.12 33.55 7.01
N VAL A 259 52.48 32.47 7.73
CA VAL A 259 51.92 31.14 7.49
C VAL A 259 50.43 31.10 7.83
N LEU A 260 50.03 31.67 8.97
CA LEU A 260 48.64 31.71 9.40
C LEU A 260 47.78 32.58 8.46
N GLU A 261 48.31 33.70 7.98
CA GLU A 261 47.63 34.54 6.97
C GLU A 261 47.41 33.79 5.65
N SER A 262 48.42 33.03 5.18
CA SER A 262 48.28 32.19 3.99
C SER A 262 47.21 31.10 4.18
N GLN A 263 47.21 30.42 5.33
CA GLN A 263 46.20 29.40 5.66
C GLN A 263 44.80 29.99 5.75
N LEU A 264 44.67 31.20 6.33
CA LEU A 264 43.41 31.93 6.35
C LEU A 264 42.93 32.27 4.93
N GLY A 265 43.82 32.70 4.04
CA GLY A 265 43.50 32.96 2.64
C GLY A 265 43.01 31.71 1.91
N GLU A 266 43.70 30.58 2.06
CA GLU A 266 43.31 29.30 1.46
C GLU A 266 41.96 28.79 1.98
N THR A 267 41.74 28.86 3.29
CA THR A 267 40.47 28.43 3.90
C THR A 267 39.31 29.33 3.47
N THR A 268 39.54 30.63 3.37
CA THR A 268 38.54 31.57 2.84
C THR A 268 38.19 31.25 1.39
N LEU A 269 39.17 30.90 0.56
CA LEU A 269 38.95 30.52 -0.84
C LEU A 269 38.20 29.18 -0.96
N LYS A 270 38.51 28.20 -0.12
CA LYS A 270 37.75 26.94 -0.05
C LYS A 270 36.30 27.17 0.38
N LEU A 271 36.07 28.08 1.33
CA LEU A 271 34.73 28.43 1.79
C LEU A 271 33.90 29.08 0.67
N THR A 272 34.47 30.02 -0.08
CA THR A 272 33.76 30.65 -1.20
C THR A 272 33.46 29.65 -2.32
N GLN A 273 34.35 28.71 -2.62
CA GLN A 273 34.08 27.60 -3.54
C GLN A 273 32.96 26.67 -3.05
N ALA A 274 32.91 26.38 -1.75
CA ALA A 274 31.83 25.56 -1.19
C ALA A 274 30.47 26.28 -1.29
N GLN A 275 30.45 27.60 -1.06
CA GLN A 275 29.24 28.43 -1.21
C GLN A 275 28.71 28.43 -2.65
N THR A 276 29.58 28.63 -3.65
CA THR A 276 29.16 28.61 -5.07
C THR A 276 28.66 27.23 -5.49
N ASN A 277 29.30 26.15 -5.02
CA ASN A 277 28.83 24.78 -5.26
C ASN A 277 27.47 24.51 -4.61
N GLN A 278 27.23 25.02 -3.40
CA GLN A 278 25.94 24.92 -2.73
C GLN A 278 24.84 25.68 -3.49
N GLU A 279 25.12 26.90 -3.95
CA GLU A 279 24.18 27.68 -4.77
C GLU A 279 23.82 26.93 -6.05
N SER A 280 24.81 26.40 -6.77
CA SER A 280 24.57 25.62 -8.00
C SER A 280 23.70 24.39 -7.73
N SER A 281 23.99 23.64 -6.65
CA SER A 281 23.22 22.46 -6.23
C SER A 281 21.78 22.83 -5.86
N SER A 282 21.59 23.96 -5.17
CA SER A 282 20.27 24.50 -4.84
C SER A 282 19.45 24.81 -6.10
N THR A 283 20.04 25.49 -7.09
CA THR A 283 19.34 25.77 -8.35
C THR A 283 18.99 24.50 -9.13
N GLN A 284 19.83 23.47 -9.08
CA GLN A 284 19.56 22.19 -9.72
C GLN A 284 18.42 21.45 -9.00
N LEU A 285 18.39 21.51 -7.68
CA LEU A 285 17.33 20.93 -6.86
C LEU A 285 15.99 21.61 -7.17
N GLU A 286 15.94 22.95 -7.26
CA GLU A 286 14.74 23.68 -7.68
C GLU A 286 14.23 23.26 -9.06
N LYS A 287 15.14 23.09 -10.04
CA LYS A 287 14.79 22.60 -11.38
C LYS A 287 14.18 21.20 -11.32
N SER A 288 14.77 20.31 -10.52
CA SER A 288 14.26 18.94 -10.35
C SER A 288 12.88 18.93 -9.70
N LEU A 289 12.65 19.77 -8.68
CA LEU A 289 11.39 19.90 -7.98
C LEU A 289 10.28 20.44 -8.89
N ARG A 290 10.59 21.41 -9.76
CA ARG A 290 9.67 21.87 -10.81
C ARG A 290 9.32 20.75 -11.79
N LYS A 291 10.28 19.89 -12.14
CA LYS A 291 10.03 18.72 -13.02
C LYS A 291 9.13 17.69 -12.34
N THR A 292 9.38 17.37 -11.07
CA THR A 292 8.54 16.45 -10.28
C THR A 292 7.10 16.96 -10.21
N LYS A 293 6.90 18.25 -9.91
CA LYS A 293 5.56 18.84 -9.86
C LYS A 293 4.81 18.77 -11.20
N ARG A 294 5.52 18.90 -12.34
CA ARG A 294 4.92 18.70 -13.66
C ARG A 294 4.48 17.25 -13.87
N LEU A 295 5.34 16.29 -13.55
CA LEU A 295 5.02 14.86 -13.66
C LEU A 295 3.87 14.44 -12.73
N GLU A 296 3.78 15.01 -11.52
CA GLU A 296 2.65 14.79 -10.61
C GLU A 296 1.33 15.27 -11.21
N ASN A 297 1.33 16.41 -11.91
CA ASN A 297 0.15 16.91 -12.60
C ASN A 297 -0.23 16.02 -13.79
N GLU A 298 0.74 15.62 -14.63
CA GLU A 298 0.50 14.69 -15.74
C GLU A 298 -0.07 13.35 -15.23
N LEU A 299 0.43 12.84 -14.11
CA LEU A 299 -0.07 11.60 -13.52
C LEU A 299 -1.51 11.75 -12.99
N LYS A 300 -1.87 12.91 -12.43
CA LYS A 300 -3.27 13.20 -12.04
C LYS A 300 -4.19 13.22 -13.25
N GLU A 301 -3.81 13.92 -14.32
CA GLU A 301 -4.59 13.98 -15.56
C GLU A 301 -4.79 12.58 -16.17
N LEU A 302 -3.75 11.73 -16.16
CA LEU A 302 -3.86 10.36 -16.64
C LEU A 302 -4.76 9.48 -15.75
N ILE A 303 -4.76 9.68 -14.44
CA ILE A 303 -5.67 8.98 -13.53
C ILE A 303 -7.12 9.39 -13.80
N GLU A 304 -7.38 10.70 -13.95
CA GLU A 304 -8.71 11.23 -14.28
C GLU A 304 -9.20 10.69 -15.63
N ALA A 305 -8.35 10.73 -16.66
CA ALA A 305 -8.67 10.16 -17.98
C ALA A 305 -8.98 8.65 -17.90
N ARG A 306 -8.24 7.89 -17.08
CA ARG A 306 -8.50 6.46 -16.87
C ARG A 306 -9.82 6.21 -16.13
N THR A 307 -10.19 7.07 -15.18
CA THR A 307 -11.48 6.96 -14.50
C THR A 307 -12.64 7.25 -15.44
N ASP A 308 -12.52 8.26 -16.30
CA ASP A 308 -13.52 8.60 -17.30
C ASP A 308 -13.68 7.48 -18.33
N GLU A 309 -12.56 6.92 -18.80
CA GLU A 309 -12.57 5.78 -19.72
C GLU A 309 -13.31 4.59 -19.10
N LYS A 310 -13.04 4.27 -17.84
CA LYS A 310 -13.74 3.21 -17.10
C LYS A 310 -15.24 3.47 -16.99
N HIS A 311 -15.66 4.71 -16.74
CA HIS A 311 -17.07 5.09 -16.71
C HIS A 311 -17.73 4.91 -18.08
N MET A 312 -17.06 5.33 -19.15
CA MET A 312 -17.54 5.17 -20.52
C MET A 312 -17.67 3.69 -20.93
N TRP A 313 -16.71 2.85 -20.55
CA TRP A 313 -16.78 1.40 -20.78
C TRP A 313 -17.95 0.75 -20.06
N LYS A 314 -18.16 1.08 -18.77
CA LYS A 314 -19.31 0.58 -18.01
C LYS A 314 -20.64 0.99 -18.65
N LEU A 315 -20.76 2.23 -19.11
CA LEU A 315 -21.99 2.71 -19.75
C LEU A 315 -22.23 1.96 -21.08
N LYS A 316 -21.19 1.79 -21.91
CA LYS A 316 -21.28 1.03 -23.17
C LYS A 316 -21.67 -0.42 -22.93
N GLU A 317 -21.09 -1.07 -21.93
CA GLU A 317 -21.40 -2.46 -21.57
C GLU A 317 -22.86 -2.60 -21.08
N GLN A 318 -23.33 -1.68 -20.21
CA GLN A 318 -24.72 -1.66 -19.77
C GLN A 318 -25.70 -1.44 -20.93
N GLN A 319 -25.37 -0.56 -21.88
CA GLN A 319 -26.18 -0.35 -23.08
C GLN A 319 -26.19 -1.60 -23.97
N ALA A 320 -25.05 -2.26 -24.17
CA ALA A 320 -24.96 -3.49 -24.95
C ALA A 320 -25.80 -4.62 -24.34
N LEU A 321 -25.68 -4.84 -23.03
CA LEU A 321 -26.48 -5.83 -22.29
C LEU A 321 -27.98 -5.52 -22.37
N HIS A 322 -28.35 -4.23 -22.29
CA HIS A 322 -29.74 -3.82 -22.41
C HIS A 322 -30.31 -4.14 -23.81
N VAL A 323 -29.57 -3.82 -24.88
CA VAL A 323 -29.97 -4.15 -26.26
C VAL A 323 -30.08 -5.66 -26.46
N GLU A 324 -29.15 -6.44 -25.91
CA GLU A 324 -29.19 -7.91 -25.97
C GLU A 324 -30.42 -8.47 -25.22
N SER A 325 -30.68 -7.98 -24.01
CA SER A 325 -31.86 -8.38 -23.21
C SER A 325 -33.18 -8.01 -23.89
N GLN A 326 -33.24 -6.85 -24.54
CA GLN A 326 -34.36 -6.44 -25.39
C GLN A 326 -34.58 -7.42 -26.54
N HIS A 327 -33.51 -7.75 -27.27
CA HIS A 327 -33.61 -8.66 -28.40
C HIS A 327 -34.06 -10.07 -27.96
N ALA A 328 -33.51 -10.57 -26.86
CA ALA A 328 -33.90 -11.85 -26.27
C ALA A 328 -35.38 -11.84 -25.85
N MET A 329 -35.83 -10.79 -25.15
CA MET A 329 -37.21 -10.68 -24.70
C MET A 329 -38.20 -10.63 -25.87
N GLN A 330 -37.91 -9.83 -26.90
CA GLN A 330 -38.72 -9.80 -28.12
C GLN A 330 -38.79 -11.17 -28.81
N THR A 331 -37.69 -11.93 -28.80
CA THR A 331 -37.64 -13.28 -29.38
C THR A 331 -38.51 -14.25 -28.57
N ILE A 332 -38.43 -14.20 -27.24
CA ILE A 332 -39.24 -15.03 -26.35
C ILE A 332 -40.72 -14.69 -26.51
N LEU A 333 -41.10 -13.41 -26.53
CA LEU A 333 -42.49 -12.99 -26.72
C LEU A 333 -43.04 -13.44 -28.07
N LYS A 334 -42.26 -13.33 -29.16
CA LYS A 334 -42.65 -13.88 -30.47
C LYS A 334 -42.83 -15.40 -30.43
N ALA A 335 -41.95 -16.12 -29.74
CA ALA A 335 -42.05 -17.58 -29.59
C ALA A 335 -43.29 -17.98 -28.77
N ALA A 336 -43.55 -17.29 -27.65
CA ALA A 336 -44.69 -17.51 -26.80
C ALA A 336 -46.01 -17.19 -27.53
N MET A 337 -46.08 -16.08 -28.28
CA MET A 337 -47.23 -15.78 -29.15
C MET A 337 -47.47 -16.88 -30.19
N ARG A 338 -46.41 -17.41 -30.82
CA ARG A 338 -46.52 -18.52 -31.78
C ARG A 338 -47.02 -19.81 -31.12
N LEU A 339 -46.53 -20.14 -29.93
CA LEU A 339 -46.95 -21.31 -29.17
C LEU A 339 -48.43 -21.21 -28.81
N TRP A 340 -48.87 -20.07 -28.29
CA TRP A 340 -50.28 -19.84 -27.95
C TRP A 340 -51.19 -19.82 -29.16
N THR A 341 -50.74 -19.24 -30.29
CA THR A 341 -51.49 -19.33 -31.55
C THR A 341 -51.65 -20.79 -32.00
N LYS A 342 -50.62 -21.63 -31.82
CA LYS A 342 -50.71 -23.07 -32.09
C LYS A 342 -51.63 -23.80 -31.12
N LEU A 343 -51.61 -23.46 -29.83
CA LEU A 343 -52.51 -24.03 -28.81
C LEU A 343 -53.96 -23.64 -29.06
N ALA A 344 -54.23 -22.38 -29.43
CA ALA A 344 -55.55 -21.94 -29.89
C ALA A 344 -55.97 -22.71 -31.15
N ASN A 345 -55.05 -22.96 -32.10
CA ASN A 345 -55.36 -23.80 -33.26
C ASN A 345 -55.56 -25.29 -32.92
N ILE A 346 -55.20 -25.74 -31.71
CA ILE A 346 -55.51 -27.09 -31.19
C ILE A 346 -56.93 -27.13 -30.58
N GLU A 347 -57.66 -26.00 -30.53
CA GLU A 347 -59.08 -25.93 -30.10
C GLU A 347 -59.98 -26.97 -30.78
N TRP A 348 -59.68 -27.41 -32.01
CA TRP A 348 -60.41 -28.52 -32.64
C TRP A 348 -60.32 -29.85 -31.88
N ILE A 349 -59.20 -30.13 -31.18
CA ILE A 349 -59.04 -31.31 -30.33
C ILE A 349 -59.92 -31.18 -29.08
N PHE A 350 -60.10 -29.97 -28.57
CA PHE A 350 -60.93 -29.71 -27.40
C PHE A 350 -62.43 -29.78 -27.73
N ASP A 351 -62.84 -29.28 -28.91
CA ASP A 351 -64.19 -29.46 -29.45
C ASP A 351 -64.48 -30.95 -29.72
N PHE A 352 -63.51 -31.70 -30.24
CA PHE A 352 -63.61 -33.15 -30.43
C PHE A 352 -63.74 -33.93 -29.11
N ILE A 353 -63.10 -33.48 -28.03
CA ILE A 353 -63.21 -34.10 -26.69
C ILE A 353 -64.53 -33.73 -26.00
N ALA A 354 -65.06 -32.52 -26.23
CA ALA A 354 -66.31 -32.03 -25.67
C ALA A 354 -67.56 -32.61 -26.38
N HIS A 355 -67.47 -32.90 -27.69
CA HIS A 355 -68.58 -33.41 -28.51
C HIS A 355 -68.13 -34.57 -29.43
N PRO A 356 -68.20 -35.83 -28.96
CA PRO A 356 -67.76 -36.98 -29.76
C PRO A 356 -68.72 -37.41 -30.89
N ASP A 357 -69.96 -36.91 -30.95
CA ASP A 357 -71.04 -37.50 -31.76
C ASP A 357 -71.33 -36.82 -33.12
N VAL A 358 -70.38 -36.06 -33.71
CA VAL A 358 -70.60 -35.39 -35.01
C VAL A 358 -69.79 -36.03 -36.15
N VAL A 359 -69.65 -37.35 -36.15
CA VAL A 359 -69.14 -38.08 -37.32
C VAL A 359 -69.96 -39.34 -37.55
N GLU A 360 -71.16 -39.17 -38.11
CA GLU A 360 -71.72 -40.03 -39.14
C GLU A 360 -73.06 -39.45 -39.61
N ASP A 361 -73.02 -38.76 -40.75
CA ASP A 361 -74.08 -38.93 -41.74
C ASP A 361 -73.47 -38.73 -43.12
N GLY A 362 -73.37 -39.85 -43.84
CA GLY A 362 -72.92 -39.87 -45.21
C GLY A 362 -73.99 -39.31 -46.12
N ASN A 363 -73.71 -38.18 -46.75
CA ASN A 363 -74.13 -37.96 -48.12
C ASN A 363 -73.07 -37.11 -48.84
N GLY A 364 -72.61 -37.60 -49.99
CA GLY A 364 -71.48 -37.03 -50.71
C GLY A 364 -71.80 -35.69 -51.34
N ASP A 365 -70.92 -34.71 -51.10
CA ASP A 365 -70.35 -33.85 -52.14
C ASP A 365 -69.13 -33.09 -51.57
N PRO A 366 -67.99 -33.04 -52.30
CA PRO A 366 -66.77 -32.42 -51.79
C PRO A 366 -66.80 -30.90 -52.07
N VAL A 367 -67.54 -30.14 -51.26
CA VAL A 367 -67.45 -28.66 -51.33
C VAL A 367 -66.30 -28.18 -50.45
N ARG A 368 -65.15 -28.15 -51.09
CA ARG A 368 -63.97 -27.32 -50.80
C ARG A 368 -64.39 -25.94 -50.27
N SER A 369 -64.35 -25.73 -48.96
CA SER A 369 -64.29 -24.40 -48.36
C SER A 369 -63.00 -24.27 -47.55
N MET A 370 -61.89 -24.21 -48.28
CA MET A 370 -60.72 -23.47 -47.80
C MET A 370 -61.14 -21.99 -47.75
N VAL A 371 -61.61 -21.53 -46.59
CA VAL A 371 -61.57 -20.11 -46.29
C VAL A 371 -60.13 -19.81 -45.92
N SER A 372 -59.36 -19.48 -46.94
CA SER A 372 -58.06 -18.83 -46.86
C SER A 372 -58.13 -17.63 -45.92
N SER A 373 -57.54 -17.71 -44.73
CA SER A 373 -57.18 -16.51 -43.98
C SER A 373 -56.14 -15.73 -44.79
N PRO A 374 -56.25 -14.40 -44.87
CA PRO A 374 -55.38 -13.61 -45.72
C PRO A 374 -53.95 -13.67 -45.21
N MET A 375 -53.12 -14.33 -46.01
CA MET A 375 -51.67 -14.27 -45.93
C MET A 375 -51.25 -12.80 -46.07
N TRP A 376 -50.60 -12.30 -45.03
CA TRP A 376 -49.99 -10.98 -44.95
C TRP A 376 -49.26 -10.63 -46.26
N LYS A 377 -49.82 -9.68 -47.03
CA LYS A 377 -49.08 -8.98 -48.10
C LYS A 377 -48.48 -7.70 -47.52
N PRO A 378 -47.25 -7.35 -47.92
CA PRO A 378 -46.55 -6.18 -47.39
C PRO A 378 -47.05 -4.89 -48.07
N PRO A 379 -47.07 -3.73 -47.38
CA PRO A 379 -47.12 -2.46 -48.06
C PRO A 379 -45.71 -1.92 -48.40
N PRO A 380 -45.59 -0.98 -49.36
CA PRO A 380 -44.36 -0.70 -50.09
C PRO A 380 -43.54 0.47 -49.51
N LYS A 381 -42.30 0.59 -50.00
CA LYS A 381 -41.36 1.69 -49.77
C LYS A 381 -41.86 3.02 -50.36
N LYS A 382 -41.75 4.12 -49.61
CA LYS A 382 -41.30 5.51 -49.95
C LYS A 382 -41.61 6.42 -48.74
N ALA A 383 -40.62 6.93 -48.01
CA ALA A 383 -39.77 8.10 -48.26
C ALA A 383 -40.43 9.46 -47.92
N ALA A 384 -39.77 10.11 -46.95
CA ALA A 384 -39.54 11.55 -46.78
C ALA A 384 -40.55 12.45 -46.03
N SER A 385 -39.97 13.10 -45.00
CA SER A 385 -40.29 14.42 -44.44
C SER A 385 -41.58 14.50 -43.61
N SER A 386 -41.70 15.24 -42.52
CA SER A 386 -40.89 16.30 -41.92
C SER A 386 -41.42 16.52 -40.49
N SER A 387 -40.58 17.07 -39.60
CA SER A 387 -40.89 18.15 -38.63
C SER A 387 -42.31 18.18 -38.02
N VAL A 388 -42.50 18.14 -36.70
CA VAL A 388 -42.43 19.34 -35.85
C VAL A 388 -42.60 18.88 -34.38
N ARG A 389 -41.71 19.36 -33.51
CA ARG A 389 -41.81 19.47 -32.03
C ARG A 389 -42.57 20.78 -31.72
N PRO A 390 -42.95 21.17 -30.48
CA PRO A 390 -43.46 20.51 -29.26
C PRO A 390 -44.81 21.15 -28.81
N GLN A 391 -45.36 20.72 -27.66
CA GLN A 391 -45.80 21.55 -26.49
C GLN A 391 -46.93 20.84 -25.73
N THR A 392 -46.70 20.32 -24.51
CA THR A 392 -46.72 20.94 -23.16
C THR A 392 -48.11 21.15 -22.55
N THR A 393 -48.19 20.71 -21.28
CA THR A 393 -48.93 21.25 -20.12
C THR A 393 -50.43 20.96 -19.92
N HIS A 394 -50.72 20.38 -18.73
CA HIS A 394 -51.77 20.68 -17.73
C HIS A 394 -53.23 20.80 -18.22
N GLU A 395 -54.29 20.35 -17.54
CA GLU A 395 -54.61 19.69 -16.27
C GLU A 395 -56.15 19.40 -16.34
N PRO A 396 -56.92 19.13 -15.26
CA PRO A 396 -57.92 18.06 -15.25
C PRO A 396 -59.38 18.55 -15.34
N SER A 397 -60.32 17.66 -15.71
CA SER A 397 -61.72 17.73 -15.26
C SER A 397 -62.55 16.53 -15.75
N ARG A 398 -63.13 15.78 -14.80
CA ARG A 398 -64.44 15.09 -14.95
C ARG A 398 -65.55 16.18 -14.96
N PRO A 399 -66.87 15.92 -15.21
CA PRO A 399 -67.62 14.64 -15.16
C PRO A 399 -68.78 14.47 -16.20
N ASN A 400 -69.55 13.38 -16.01
CA ASN A 400 -70.98 13.15 -16.30
C ASN A 400 -71.41 12.19 -17.44
N HIS A 401 -71.89 11.02 -16.99
CA HIS A 401 -73.15 10.32 -17.31
C HIS A 401 -73.73 10.33 -18.74
N ARG A 402 -74.08 9.12 -19.24
CA ARG A 402 -75.49 8.66 -19.37
C ARG A 402 -75.62 7.17 -19.73
N HIS A 403 -76.70 6.60 -19.21
CA HIS A 403 -77.22 5.24 -19.39
C HIS A 403 -77.69 4.96 -20.81
N SER A 404 -77.78 3.66 -21.18
CA SER A 404 -79.01 3.02 -21.70
C SER A 404 -78.78 1.55 -22.06
N THR A 405 -79.42 0.65 -21.31
CA THR A 405 -79.85 -0.70 -21.76
C THR A 405 -81.12 -0.59 -22.60
N PRO A 406 -81.37 -1.53 -23.54
CA PRO A 406 -82.57 -2.37 -23.40
C PRO A 406 -82.41 -3.84 -23.85
N THR A 407 -82.64 -4.73 -22.89
CA THR A 407 -83.52 -5.92 -22.80
C THR A 407 -84.13 -6.63 -24.06
N LEU A 408 -83.79 -7.93 -24.16
CA LEU A 408 -84.54 -9.17 -24.51
C LEU A 408 -85.31 -9.35 -25.85
N LEU A 409 -84.96 -10.44 -26.55
CA LEU A 409 -85.89 -11.44 -27.08
C LEU A 409 -85.43 -12.86 -26.70
N THR A 410 -86.37 -13.65 -26.19
CA THR A 410 -86.28 -15.02 -25.65
C THR A 410 -86.54 -16.09 -26.75
N PRO A 411 -86.41 -17.41 -26.44
CA PRO A 411 -85.86 -18.41 -27.36
C PRO A 411 -86.91 -19.22 -28.13
N LEU A 412 -86.47 -19.92 -29.18
CA LEU A 412 -87.18 -21.04 -29.79
C LEU A 412 -86.63 -22.35 -29.22
N THR A 413 -87.54 -23.12 -28.63
CA THR A 413 -87.31 -24.38 -27.93
C THR A 413 -87.32 -25.58 -28.87
N THR A 414 -86.43 -26.53 -28.54
CA THR A 414 -86.53 -28.01 -28.68
C THR A 414 -86.28 -28.68 -30.04
N PRO A 415 -85.75 -29.94 -30.08
CA PRO A 415 -85.78 -30.93 -29.00
C PRO A 415 -84.43 -31.46 -28.49
N SER A 416 -84.55 -31.87 -27.22
CA SER A 416 -83.60 -32.56 -26.35
C SER A 416 -83.13 -33.88 -26.93
N THR A 417 -81.83 -33.99 -27.21
CA THR A 417 -81.08 -35.24 -27.11
C THR A 417 -80.31 -35.23 -25.80
N VAL A 418 -80.49 -36.29 -25.02
CA VAL A 418 -79.94 -36.47 -23.67
C VAL A 418 -78.41 -36.53 -23.76
N LEU A 419 -77.74 -35.42 -23.42
CA LEU A 419 -76.30 -35.37 -23.17
C LEU A 419 -76.02 -35.74 -21.72
N VAL A 420 -75.09 -36.67 -21.49
CA VAL A 420 -74.56 -36.96 -20.15
C VAL A 420 -73.62 -35.83 -19.76
N ASP A 421 -74.18 -34.76 -19.19
CA ASP A 421 -73.43 -33.67 -18.56
C ASP A 421 -72.84 -34.14 -17.23
N THR A 422 -71.54 -34.43 -17.21
CA THR A 422 -70.79 -34.51 -15.95
C THR A 422 -70.35 -33.10 -15.53
N ALA A 423 -70.56 -32.74 -14.25
CA ALA A 423 -70.19 -31.43 -13.66
C ALA A 423 -68.70 -31.04 -13.78
N ALA A 424 -67.83 -31.97 -14.21
CA ALA A 424 -66.44 -31.72 -14.57
C ALA A 424 -66.29 -30.98 -15.93
N SER A 425 -67.25 -31.15 -16.84
CA SER A 425 -67.25 -30.57 -18.20
C SER A 425 -67.55 -29.06 -18.17
N THR A 426 -68.52 -28.63 -17.36
CA THR A 426 -68.89 -27.21 -17.22
C THR A 426 -67.83 -26.40 -16.49
N LYS A 427 -67.26 -26.94 -15.40
CA LYS A 427 -66.11 -26.31 -14.71
C LYS A 427 -64.86 -26.24 -15.60
N PHE A 428 -64.71 -27.18 -16.53
CA PHE A 428 -63.64 -27.15 -17.53
C PHE A 428 -63.88 -26.04 -18.55
N ALA A 429 -65.09 -25.93 -19.09
CA ALA A 429 -65.46 -24.87 -20.03
C ALA A 429 -65.26 -23.46 -19.42
N ASP A 430 -65.73 -23.22 -18.19
CA ASP A 430 -65.57 -21.92 -17.51
C ASP A 430 -64.09 -21.58 -17.23
N LYS A 431 -63.28 -22.58 -16.86
CA LYS A 431 -61.85 -22.39 -16.58
C LYS A 431 -61.05 -22.21 -17.87
N LEU A 432 -61.41 -22.92 -18.95
CA LEU A 432 -60.84 -22.75 -20.28
C LEU A 432 -61.16 -21.35 -20.82
N GLU A 433 -62.41 -20.89 -20.70
CA GLU A 433 -62.83 -19.55 -21.13
C GLU A 433 -62.12 -18.45 -20.34
N SER A 434 -61.96 -18.62 -19.02
CA SER A 434 -61.16 -17.71 -18.18
C SER A 434 -59.70 -17.65 -18.60
N ILE A 435 -59.09 -18.80 -18.91
CA ILE A 435 -57.70 -18.89 -19.39
C ILE A 435 -57.58 -18.27 -20.79
N GLN A 436 -58.50 -18.55 -21.71
CA GLN A 436 -58.56 -17.94 -23.04
C GLN A 436 -58.73 -16.43 -22.96
N GLY A 437 -59.55 -15.91 -22.05
CA GLY A 437 -59.68 -14.47 -21.80
C GLY A 437 -58.36 -13.83 -21.38
N LYS A 438 -57.65 -14.45 -20.42
CA LYS A 438 -56.33 -13.99 -19.97
C LYS A 438 -55.27 -14.08 -21.08
N VAL A 439 -55.28 -15.15 -21.87
CA VAL A 439 -54.37 -15.33 -23.01
C VAL A 439 -54.64 -14.28 -24.09
N LYS A 440 -55.90 -13.95 -24.39
CA LYS A 440 -56.25 -12.88 -25.36
C LYS A 440 -55.76 -11.51 -24.89
N THR A 441 -55.99 -11.15 -23.63
CA THR A 441 -55.47 -9.91 -23.05
C THR A 441 -53.94 -9.86 -23.12
N TRP A 442 -53.27 -10.97 -22.83
CA TRP A 442 -51.82 -11.06 -22.90
C TRP A 442 -51.27 -11.02 -24.34
N MET A 443 -51.89 -11.73 -25.28
CA MET A 443 -51.49 -11.70 -26.70
C MET A 443 -51.64 -10.30 -27.28
N HIS A 444 -52.68 -9.56 -26.86
CA HIS A 444 -52.85 -8.16 -27.21
C HIS A 444 -51.72 -7.30 -26.64
N TRP A 445 -51.38 -7.48 -25.37
CA TRP A 445 -50.26 -6.79 -24.73
C TRP A 445 -48.90 -7.11 -25.36
N CYS A 446 -48.64 -8.36 -25.74
CA CYS A 446 -47.42 -8.76 -26.45
C CYS A 446 -47.33 -8.17 -27.84
N SER A 447 -48.45 -8.13 -28.55
CA SER A 447 -48.51 -7.52 -29.88
C SER A 447 -48.17 -6.04 -29.80
N GLN A 448 -48.74 -5.32 -28.82
CA GLN A 448 -48.40 -3.92 -28.56
C GLN A 448 -46.93 -3.74 -28.18
N SER A 449 -46.38 -4.62 -27.32
CA SER A 449 -45.00 -4.53 -26.86
C SER A 449 -43.97 -4.79 -27.99
N LEU A 450 -44.36 -5.51 -29.03
CA LEU A 450 -43.54 -5.81 -30.21
C LEU A 450 -43.58 -4.73 -31.30
N ASP A 451 -44.37 -3.67 -31.13
CA ASP A 451 -44.41 -2.55 -32.08
C ASP A 451 -43.05 -1.82 -32.12
N SER A 452 -42.68 -1.33 -33.30
CA SER A 452 -41.37 -0.68 -33.54
C SER A 452 -41.14 0.58 -32.71
N ASP A 453 -42.21 1.17 -32.19
CA ASP A 453 -42.20 2.46 -31.50
C ASP A 453 -42.09 2.31 -29.98
N VAL A 454 -42.13 1.07 -29.47
CA VAL A 454 -42.03 0.79 -28.03
C VAL A 454 -40.58 0.86 -27.56
N LYS A 455 -40.37 1.70 -26.53
CA LYS A 455 -39.10 1.76 -25.81
C LYS A 455 -39.06 0.65 -24.77
N TRP A 456 -38.20 -0.32 -25.03
CA TRP A 456 -37.91 -1.42 -24.11
C TRP A 456 -37.01 -0.94 -22.98
N ASP A 457 -37.56 -0.22 -22.01
CA ASP A 457 -36.81 0.17 -20.81
C ASP A 457 -36.71 -0.99 -19.80
N LYS A 458 -35.92 -0.79 -18.74
CA LYS A 458 -35.70 -1.83 -17.72
C LYS A 458 -37.01 -2.28 -17.07
N ALA A 459 -37.91 -1.36 -16.77
CA ALA A 459 -39.18 -1.68 -16.13
C ALA A 459 -40.07 -2.55 -17.02
N LEU A 460 -40.12 -2.25 -18.32
CA LEU A 460 -40.87 -3.04 -19.29
C LEU A 460 -40.27 -4.43 -19.50
N LEU A 461 -38.94 -4.56 -19.50
CA LEU A 461 -38.26 -5.86 -19.56
C LEU A 461 -38.59 -6.72 -18.34
N ASP A 462 -38.49 -6.17 -17.14
CA ASP A 462 -38.79 -6.88 -15.90
C ASP A 462 -40.26 -7.33 -15.85
N GLN A 463 -41.19 -6.45 -16.25
CA GLN A 463 -42.61 -6.78 -16.37
C GLN A 463 -42.88 -7.86 -17.42
N SER A 464 -42.15 -7.84 -18.54
CA SER A 464 -42.25 -8.87 -19.59
C SER A 464 -41.81 -10.24 -19.09
N ALA A 465 -40.69 -10.31 -18.36
CA ALA A 465 -40.20 -11.54 -17.77
C ALA A 465 -41.23 -12.16 -16.83
N GLN A 466 -41.81 -11.34 -15.94
CA GLN A 466 -42.84 -11.78 -15.00
C GLN A 466 -44.11 -12.27 -15.71
N ASN A 467 -44.54 -11.60 -16.78
CA ASN A 467 -45.71 -12.00 -17.55
C ASN A 467 -45.50 -13.34 -18.27
N ILE A 468 -44.30 -13.59 -18.80
CA ILE A 468 -43.95 -14.87 -19.44
C ILE A 468 -43.96 -16.01 -18.42
N ASP A 469 -43.41 -15.79 -17.23
CA ASP A 469 -43.36 -16.78 -16.15
C ASP A 469 -44.78 -17.20 -15.68
N CYS A 470 -45.67 -16.22 -15.52
CA CYS A 470 -47.09 -16.47 -15.24
C CYS A 470 -47.75 -17.36 -16.32
N LEU A 471 -47.34 -17.24 -17.58
CA LEU A 471 -47.92 -18.02 -18.67
C LEU A 471 -47.38 -19.44 -18.77
N LEU A 472 -46.10 -19.63 -18.52
CA LEU A 472 -45.53 -20.96 -18.41
C LEU A 472 -46.26 -21.73 -17.32
N THR A 473 -46.51 -21.08 -16.17
CA THR A 473 -47.31 -21.65 -15.08
C THR A 473 -48.74 -22.02 -15.51
N VAL A 474 -49.40 -21.17 -16.32
CA VAL A 474 -50.75 -21.46 -16.84
C VAL A 474 -50.72 -22.59 -17.88
N ALA A 475 -49.72 -22.64 -18.74
CA ALA A 475 -49.54 -23.69 -19.74
C ALA A 475 -49.29 -25.05 -19.07
N ASP A 476 -48.42 -25.11 -18.07
CA ASP A 476 -48.15 -26.32 -17.30
C ASP A 476 -49.42 -26.84 -16.62
N GLY A 477 -50.19 -25.95 -15.99
CA GLY A 477 -51.47 -26.31 -15.39
C GLY A 477 -52.53 -26.80 -16.40
N LEU A 478 -52.50 -26.32 -17.65
CA LEU A 478 -53.35 -26.81 -18.74
C LEU A 478 -52.92 -28.21 -19.20
N PHE A 479 -51.62 -28.45 -19.37
CA PHE A 479 -51.08 -29.75 -19.78
C PHE A 479 -51.33 -30.84 -18.73
N ASP A 480 -51.15 -30.52 -17.45
CA ASP A 480 -51.48 -31.43 -16.35
C ASP A 480 -52.97 -31.80 -16.34
N PHE A 481 -53.84 -30.81 -16.55
CA PHE A 481 -55.28 -31.04 -16.58
C PHE A 481 -55.72 -31.86 -17.80
N LEU A 482 -55.15 -31.59 -18.99
CA LEU A 482 -55.35 -32.40 -20.20
C LEU A 482 -54.95 -33.86 -19.98
N GLY A 483 -53.81 -34.10 -19.32
CA GLY A 483 -53.36 -35.44 -18.96
C GLY A 483 -54.37 -36.19 -18.12
N VAL A 484 -55.02 -35.51 -17.16
CA VAL A 484 -56.09 -36.09 -16.33
C VAL A 484 -57.36 -36.36 -17.15
N ALA A 485 -57.83 -35.39 -17.94
CA ALA A 485 -59.04 -35.53 -18.74
C ALA A 485 -58.96 -36.67 -19.78
N MET A 486 -57.82 -36.82 -20.45
CA MET A 486 -57.60 -37.93 -21.39
C MET A 486 -57.59 -39.28 -20.67
N LYS A 487 -57.01 -39.35 -19.46
CA LYS A 487 -57.00 -40.58 -18.65
C LYS A 487 -58.41 -41.01 -18.22
N ASP A 488 -59.26 -40.05 -17.81
CA ASP A 488 -60.64 -40.32 -17.41
C ASP A 488 -61.50 -40.80 -18.59
N LYS A 489 -61.33 -40.21 -19.78
CA LYS A 489 -62.05 -40.63 -21.00
C LYS A 489 -61.61 -41.99 -21.52
N VAL A 490 -60.32 -42.33 -21.49
CA VAL A 490 -59.84 -43.69 -21.81
C VAL A 490 -60.48 -44.73 -20.88
N THR A 491 -60.65 -44.37 -19.61
CA THR A 491 -61.29 -45.23 -18.61
C THR A 491 -62.79 -45.40 -18.89
N ALA A 492 -63.49 -44.33 -19.28
CA ALA A 492 -64.90 -44.36 -19.68
C ALA A 492 -65.14 -45.16 -20.97
N PHE A 493 -64.34 -44.98 -22.02
CA PHE A 493 -64.41 -45.75 -23.26
C PHE A 493 -64.23 -47.25 -23.01
N ARG A 494 -63.28 -47.60 -22.13
CA ARG A 494 -63.06 -48.98 -21.71
C ARG A 494 -64.31 -49.56 -21.05
N TYR A 495 -64.97 -48.79 -20.18
CA TYR A 495 -66.20 -49.22 -19.49
C TYR A 495 -67.36 -49.44 -20.46
N VAL A 496 -67.60 -48.51 -21.38
CA VAL A 496 -68.67 -48.60 -22.40
C VAL A 496 -68.44 -49.79 -23.33
N TYR A 497 -67.20 -50.03 -23.77
CA TYR A 497 -66.83 -51.18 -24.60
C TYR A 497 -67.08 -52.52 -23.89
N TYR A 498 -66.75 -52.62 -22.59
CA TYR A 498 -67.05 -53.82 -21.82
C TYR A 498 -68.57 -54.03 -21.65
N TYR A 499 -69.34 -52.96 -21.45
CA TYR A 499 -70.78 -53.03 -21.25
C TYR A 499 -71.53 -53.42 -22.53
N THR A 500 -71.18 -52.84 -23.68
CA THR A 500 -71.76 -53.21 -25.00
C THR A 500 -71.50 -54.68 -25.34
N LYS A 501 -70.29 -55.18 -25.07
CA LYS A 501 -69.95 -56.60 -25.25
C LYS A 501 -70.79 -57.53 -24.38
N GLN A 502 -71.16 -57.08 -23.18
CA GLN A 502 -72.00 -57.83 -22.23
C GLN A 502 -73.46 -57.87 -22.67
N VAL A 503 -73.98 -56.75 -23.22
CA VAL A 503 -75.34 -56.67 -23.80
C VAL A 503 -75.46 -57.54 -25.05
N ASP A 504 -74.48 -57.52 -25.95
CA ASP A 504 -74.44 -58.40 -27.14
C ASP A 504 -74.48 -59.89 -26.77
N MET A 505 -73.81 -60.29 -25.68
CA MET A 505 -73.88 -61.65 -25.16
C MET A 505 -75.28 -61.99 -24.62
N GLN A 506 -75.98 -61.03 -24.01
CA GLN A 506 -77.36 -61.24 -23.55
C GLN A 506 -78.34 -61.39 -24.71
N VAL A 507 -78.21 -60.56 -25.75
CA VAL A 507 -79.05 -60.65 -26.96
C VAL A 507 -78.90 -62.04 -27.62
N LYS A 508 -77.67 -62.53 -27.81
CA LYS A 508 -77.43 -63.89 -28.36
C LYS A 508 -78.01 -65.01 -27.50
N ASN A 509 -78.09 -64.82 -26.18
CA ASN A 509 -78.69 -65.80 -25.28
C ASN A 509 -80.23 -65.77 -25.34
N VAL A 510 -80.84 -64.60 -25.56
CA VAL A 510 -82.29 -64.47 -25.79
C VAL A 510 -82.68 -65.11 -27.12
N GLU A 511 -81.93 -64.85 -28.20
CA GLU A 511 -82.14 -65.48 -29.51
C GLU A 511 -82.04 -67.02 -29.45
N ARG A 512 -81.07 -67.56 -28.69
CA ARG A 512 -80.98 -69.02 -28.42
C ARG A 512 -82.20 -69.55 -27.67
N LYS A 513 -82.71 -68.81 -26.69
CA LYS A 513 -83.93 -69.18 -25.94
C LYS A 513 -85.15 -69.20 -26.85
N GLU A 514 -85.33 -68.20 -27.71
CA GLU A 514 -86.43 -68.16 -28.67
C GLU A 514 -86.33 -69.27 -29.71
N MET A 515 -85.13 -69.60 -30.19
CA MET A 515 -84.92 -70.71 -31.11
C MET A 515 -85.26 -72.06 -30.45
N LEU A 516 -84.89 -72.26 -29.18
CA LEU A 516 -85.27 -73.43 -28.39
C LEU A 516 -86.79 -73.50 -28.18
N LEU A 517 -87.43 -72.36 -27.91
CA LEU A 517 -88.88 -72.27 -27.76
C LEU A 517 -89.60 -72.64 -29.06
N LYS A 518 -89.12 -72.16 -30.21
CA LYS A 518 -89.61 -72.54 -31.55
C LYS A 518 -89.46 -74.03 -31.83
N ARG A 519 -88.31 -74.64 -31.49
CA ARG A 519 -88.12 -76.10 -31.63
C ARG A 519 -89.06 -76.89 -30.73
N PHE A 520 -89.31 -76.40 -29.52
CA PHE A 520 -90.22 -77.05 -28.57
C PHE A 520 -91.69 -76.98 -29.02
N THR A 521 -92.14 -75.84 -29.56
CA THR A 521 -93.48 -75.72 -30.16
C THR A 521 -93.60 -76.56 -31.43
N GLN A 522 -92.57 -76.61 -32.27
CA GLN A 522 -92.55 -77.43 -33.48
C GLN A 522 -92.61 -78.93 -33.15
N HIS A 523 -91.87 -79.40 -32.13
CA HIS A 523 -91.94 -80.78 -31.64
C HIS A 523 -93.33 -81.12 -31.05
N ARG A 524 -93.95 -80.16 -30.35
CA ARG A 524 -95.31 -80.32 -29.81
C ARG A 524 -96.36 -80.42 -30.92
N GLU A 525 -96.22 -79.65 -31.99
CA GLU A 525 -97.09 -79.70 -33.17
C GLU A 525 -96.88 -80.97 -34.02
N GLU A 526 -95.65 -81.45 -34.15
CA GLU A 526 -95.33 -82.73 -34.81
C GLU A 526 -95.84 -83.93 -34.02
N SER A 527 -95.82 -83.87 -32.68
CA SER A 527 -96.37 -84.93 -31.82
C SER A 527 -97.91 -85.05 -31.90
N LEU A 528 -98.61 -83.98 -32.31
CA LEU A 528 -100.07 -83.98 -32.47
C LEU A 528 -100.55 -84.45 -33.85
N ARG A 529 -99.66 -84.55 -34.85
CA ARG A 529 -100.01 -84.84 -36.26
C ARG A 529 -99.74 -86.27 -36.73
N ARG A 530 -99.41 -87.22 -35.84
CA ARG A 530 -99.28 -88.64 -36.23
C ARG A 530 -100.43 -89.50 -35.70
N PRO A 531 -101.22 -90.15 -36.58
CA PRO A 531 -102.24 -91.12 -36.19
C PRO A 531 -101.61 -92.44 -35.70
N LYS A 532 -102.23 -93.05 -34.68
CA LYS A 532 -101.88 -94.35 -34.10
C LYS A 532 -102.02 -95.46 -35.16
N GLN A 533 -100.92 -96.13 -35.48
CA GLN A 533 -100.92 -97.50 -36.00
C GLN A 533 -100.11 -98.42 -35.05
N PRO A 534 -100.43 -99.73 -35.03
CA PRO A 534 -100.16 -100.61 -33.90
C PRO A 534 -98.75 -101.18 -33.85
N ALA A 535 -98.43 -101.70 -32.67
CA ALA A 535 -97.17 -102.27 -32.20
C ALA A 535 -96.31 -103.03 -33.22
N HIS A 536 -95.03 -102.65 -33.29
CA HIS A 536 -93.95 -103.62 -33.41
C HIS A 536 -93.18 -103.65 -32.09
N PHE A 537 -93.51 -104.65 -31.27
CA PHE A 537 -92.55 -105.25 -30.35
C PHE A 537 -91.41 -105.81 -31.23
N ARG A 538 -90.19 -105.31 -31.05
CA ARG A 538 -88.98 -106.04 -31.41
C ARG A 538 -88.06 -106.05 -30.21
N GLU A 539 -87.51 -107.23 -30.01
CA GLU A 539 -86.89 -107.74 -28.80
C GLU A 539 -85.64 -106.98 -28.35
N CYS A 540 -85.38 -107.18 -27.06
CA CYS A 540 -84.14 -106.95 -26.34
C CYS A 540 -82.85 -107.09 -27.18
N SER A 541 -81.91 -106.20 -26.92
CA SER A 541 -80.52 -106.61 -26.75
C SER A 541 -79.94 -105.87 -25.55
N ILE A 542 -79.74 -106.65 -24.49
CA ILE A 542 -79.00 -106.37 -23.26
C ILE A 542 -77.50 -106.47 -23.58
N GLY A 543 -76.74 -105.43 -23.20
CA GLY A 543 -75.32 -105.45 -22.75
C GLY A 543 -74.21 -105.88 -23.74
N PRO A 544 -72.93 -105.95 -23.31
CA PRO A 544 -72.34 -105.56 -22.01
C PRO A 544 -71.09 -104.63 -22.12
N GLY A 545 -70.71 -103.95 -21.03
CA GLY A 545 -69.46 -103.19 -20.90
C GLY A 545 -69.57 -101.97 -20.01
#